data_AF-A0A2Z5FTZ9-F1
#
_entry.id   AF-A0A2Z5FTZ9-F1
#
_cell.length_a   1.000
_cell.length_b   1.000
_cell.length_c   1.000
_cell.angle_alpha   90.00
_cell.angle_beta   90.00
_cell.angle_gamma   90.00
#
_symmetry.space_group_name_H-M   'P 1'
#
loop_
_entity.id
_entity.type
_entity.pdbx_description
1 polymer ?
#
loop_
_entity_poly.entity_id
_entity_poly.type
_entity_poly.pdbx_seq_one_letter_code
_entity_poly.pdbx_strand_id
1 'polypeptide(L)' 'MEFPDRKSATDWYHSSEYQAILPLRTKNSISDIVFIDHLPEGFTVKSYAEGVRRSISAK' A
#
# COMPACT_ATOMS: atom_id res chain seq x y z
N MET A 1 6.08 -0.67 2.20
CA MET A 1 7.20 0.17 1.74
C MET A 1 6.95 1.55 2.32
N GLU A 2 7.92 2.11 3.01
CA GLU A 2 7.81 3.41 3.67
C GLU A 2 8.74 4.39 2.98
N PHE A 3 8.27 5.62 2.81
CA PHE A 3 9.01 6.71 2.17
C PHE A 3 9.01 7.93 3.08
N PRO A 4 10.02 8.81 3.00
CA PRO A 4 10.06 10.04 3.80
C PRO A 4 8.87 10.98 3.52
N ASP A 5 8.38 11.00 2.27
CA ASP A 5 7.24 11.81 1.85
C ASP A 5 6.55 11.21 0.61
N ARG A 6 5.39 11.79 0.25
CA ARG A 6 4.61 11.43 -0.95
C ARG A 6 5.45 11.53 -2.23
N LYS A 7 6.28 12.57 -2.34
CA LYS A 7 7.04 12.85 -3.55
C LYS A 7 8.05 11.73 -3.83
N SER A 8 8.76 11.29 -2.79
CA SER A 8 9.73 10.20 -2.84
C SER A 8 9.09 8.90 -3.32
N ALA A 9 7.88 8.59 -2.83
CA ALA A 9 7.12 7.43 -3.29
C ALA A 9 6.72 7.53 -4.77
N THR A 10 6.24 8.70 -5.20
CA THR A 10 5.85 8.91 -6.60
C THR A 10 7.05 8.95 -7.55
N ASP A 11 8.17 9.55 -7.15
CA ASP A 11 9.40 9.59 -7.94
C ASP A 11 9.97 8.18 -8.11
N TRP A 12 9.98 7.38 -7.04
CA TRP A 12 10.36 5.96 -7.12
C TRP A 12 9.49 5.20 -8.11
N TYR A 13 8.16 5.34 -8.02
CA TYR A 13 7.25 4.63 -8.93
C TYR A 13 7.42 5.06 -10.39
N HIS A 14 7.68 6.34 -10.65
CA HIS A 14 7.90 6.87 -12.00
C HIS A 14 9.36 6.75 -12.48
N SER A 15 10.27 6.23 -11.65
CA SER A 15 11.68 6.05 -12.03
C SER A 15 11.84 5.11 -13.23
N SER A 16 12.86 5.36 -14.04
CA SER A 16 13.20 4.49 -15.17
C SER A 16 13.44 3.04 -14.75
N GLU A 17 14.07 2.87 -13.59
CA GLU A 17 14.46 1.60 -13.00
C GLU A 17 13.24 0.80 -12.57
N TYR A 18 12.28 1.42 -11.87
CA TYR A 18 11.04 0.73 -11.48
C TYR A 18 10.14 0.46 -12.69
N GLN A 19 10.04 1.41 -13.63
CA GLN A 19 9.26 1.24 -14.84
C GLN A 19 9.81 0.12 -15.74
N ALA A 20 11.13 -0.10 -15.78
CA ALA A 20 11.74 -1.21 -16.52
C ALA A 20 11.30 -2.59 -16.00
N ILE A 21 11.03 -2.72 -14.69
CA ILE A 21 10.59 -3.99 -14.07
C ILE A 21 9.06 -4.08 -13.90
N LEU A 22 8.32 -3.00 -14.09
CA LEU A 22 6.86 -2.97 -13.97
C LEU A 22 6.15 -4.08 -14.78
N PRO A 23 6.56 -4.41 -16.02
CA PRO A 23 5.93 -5.48 -16.79
C PRO A 23 6.03 -6.86 -16.14
N LEU A 24 7.05 -7.11 -15.30
CA LEU A 24 7.16 -8.38 -14.56
C LEU A 24 6.01 -8.53 -13.57
N ARG A 25 5.61 -7.45 -12.90
CA ARG A 25 4.47 -7.47 -11.97
C ARG A 25 3.15 -7.58 -12.71
N THR A 26 2.90 -6.69 -13.66
CA THR A 26 1.57 -6.54 -14.28
C THR A 26 1.19 -7.72 -15.17
N LYS A 27 2.15 -8.47 -15.72
CA LYS A 27 1.89 -9.69 -16.50
C LYS A 27 1.68 -10.94 -15.65
N ASN A 28 2.08 -10.92 -14.38
CA ASN A 28 2.04 -12.11 -13.51
C ASN A 28 1.09 -11.96 -12.32
N SER A 29 0.55 -10.77 -12.05
CA SER A 29 -0.37 -10.54 -10.93
C SER A 29 -1.29 -9.34 -11.18
N ILE A 30 -2.56 -9.49 -10.81
CA ILE A 30 -3.51 -8.38 -10.72
C ILE A 30 -3.36 -7.79 -9.31
N SER A 31 -2.92 -6.53 -9.23
CA SER A 31 -2.65 -5.87 -7.96
C SER A 31 -2.83 -4.36 -8.07
N ASP A 32 -3.46 -3.78 -7.05
CA ASP A 32 -3.54 -2.34 -6.86
C ASP A 32 -2.33 -1.85 -6.04
N ILE A 33 -1.81 -0.68 -6.42
CA ILE A 33 -0.85 0.07 -5.61
C ILE A 33 -1.54 1.33 -5.15
N VAL A 34 -1.59 1.52 -3.84
CA VAL A 34 -2.16 2.70 -3.20
C VAL A 34 -1.06 3.44 -2.45
N PHE A 35 -1.07 4.76 -2.57
CA PHE A 35 -0.17 5.64 -1.84
C PHE A 35 -0.96 6.34 -0.73
N ILE A 36 -0.49 6.15 0.50
CA ILE A 36 -1.14 6.64 1.73
C ILE A 36 -0.20 7.67 2.36
N ASP A 37 -0.69 8.89 2.62
CA ASP A 37 0.15 9.97 3.16
C ASP A 37 0.56 9.74 4.60
N HIS A 38 -0.34 9.18 5.41
CA HIS A 38 -0.09 8.93 6.82
C HIS A 38 -0.94 7.79 7.33
N LEU A 39 -0.44 7.13 8.37
CA LEU A 39 -1.18 6.20 9.19
C LEU A 39 -1.29 6.78 10.61
N PRO A 40 -2.37 6.48 11.34
CA PRO A 40 -2.43 6.81 12.76
C PRO A 40 -1.25 6.20 13.52
N GLU A 41 -0.81 6.86 14.58
CA GLU A 41 0.22 6.31 15.46
C GLU A 41 -0.21 4.94 16.02
N GLY A 42 0.70 3.98 16.03
CA GLY A 42 0.42 2.62 16.49
C GLY A 42 -0.55 1.82 15.60
N PHE A 43 -0.90 2.32 14.40
CA PHE A 43 -1.75 1.59 13.47
C PHE A 43 -1.12 0.25 13.09
N THR A 44 -1.93 -0.82 13.13
CA THR A 44 -1.57 -2.11 12.56
C THR A 44 -2.72 -2.64 11.72
N VAL A 45 -2.41 -3.31 10.62
CA VAL A 45 -3.43 -3.99 9.79
C VAL A 45 -4.17 -5.04 10.60
N LYS A 46 -3.49 -5.72 11.54
CA LYS A 46 -4.08 -6.71 12.43
C LYS A 46 -5.19 -6.10 13.29
N SER A 47 -4.88 -5.04 14.05
CA SER A 47 -5.86 -4.41 14.94
C SER A 47 -7.04 -3.82 14.18
N TYR A 48 -6.80 -3.21 13.01
CA TYR A 48 -7.85 -2.75 12.12
C TYR A 48 -8.77 -3.89 11.66
N ALA A 49 -8.20 -4.98 11.14
CA ALA A 49 -8.97 -6.12 10.63
C ALA A 49 -9.77 -6.84 11.75
N GLU A 50 -9.22 -6.93 12.96
CA GLU A 50 -9.95 -7.43 14.13
C GLU A 50 -11.15 -6.54 14.47
N GLY A 51 -10.99 -5.21 14.40
CA GLY A 51 -12.09 -4.25 14.57
C GLY A 51 -13.21 -4.47 13.55
N VAL A 52 -12.86 -4.55 12.25
CA VAL A 52 -13.82 -4.78 11.17
C VAL A 52 -14.60 -6.09 11.37
N ARG A 53 -13.91 -7.20 11.68
CA ARG A 53 -14.59 -8.49 11.91
C ARG A 53 -15.58 -8.42 13.07
N ARG A 54 -15.20 -7.78 14.19
CA ARG A 54 -16.12 -7.56 15.31
C ARG A 54 -17.36 -6.77 14.89
N SER A 55 -17.18 -5.70 14.11
CA SER A 55 -18.31 -4.88 13.62
C SER A 55 -19.24 -5.62 12.68
N ILE A 56 -18.73 -6.56 11.87
CA ILE A 56 -19.55 -7.38 10.97
C ILE A 56 -20.29 -8.47 11.76
N SER A 57 -19.64 -9.14 12.71
CA SER A 57 -20.25 -10.23 13.50
C SER A 57 -21.21 -9.77 14.59
N ALA A 58 -21.19 -8.49 14.97
CA ALA A 58 -22.13 -7.90 15.92
C ALA A 58 -23.49 -7.52 15.27
N LYS A 59 -23.68 -7.87 13.99
CA LYS A 59 -24.87 -7.64 13.19
C LYS A 59 -25.53 -8.97 12.84
#